data_AF-A0A5P8Z4X9-F1
#
_entry.id   AF-A0A5P8Z4X9-F1
#
_cell.length_a   1.000
_cell.length_b   1.000
_cell.length_c   1.000
_cell.angle_alpha   90.00
_cell.angle_beta   90.00
_cell.angle_gamma   90.00
#
_symmetry.space_group_name_H-M   'P 1'
#
loop_
_entity.id
_entity.type
_entity.pdbx_description
1 polymer ?
#
loop_
_entity_poly.entity_id
_entity_poly.type
_entity_poly.pdbx_seq_one_letter_code
_entity_poly.pdbx_strand_id
1 'polypeptide(L)'
;MRAAPILICLAVALSACAPQPGTGPEAEVPTLSQLDMDSAVGQAEIAATPADTADQPLSDAPGVGGRPVEPEAAPEGGLLGFFRQRAEAAAPAAPETSADRARDSVLASLPAETRAQPAAPAPAATGGGGFLAGLLGGGGGNAPTAQSEVGPNEAVAFGRMARLCGVDVGRLATAIETHQRYRLYDTAPGQTSPRNWYITGFDDGCARQFTAALALFGTVETHESLRYGAASSDLPMTATDSAYKDVKSRVCRVGRNAPCGARLARLDRTSVFVTVYESFGGAARWMNAFLHDGDVAAIDIASN
;
A
#
# COMPACT_ATOMS: atom_id res chain seq x y z
N MET A 1 -62.91 -55.69 -61.96
CA MET A 1 -62.00 -56.43 -62.87
C MET A 1 -60.94 -55.47 -63.39
N ARG A 2 -59.67 -55.91 -63.39
CA ARG A 2 -58.46 -55.31 -64.02
C ARG A 2 -57.71 -54.19 -63.26
N ALA A 3 -56.73 -54.65 -62.47
CA ALA A 3 -55.29 -54.35 -62.50
C ALA A 3 -54.72 -52.93 -62.81
N ALA A 4 -53.88 -52.48 -61.85
CA ALA A 4 -52.54 -51.85 -62.01
C ALA A 4 -52.45 -50.33 -62.31
N PRO A 5 -51.26 -49.66 -62.22
CA PRO A 5 -50.12 -49.70 -61.26
C PRO A 5 -49.47 -48.29 -60.97
N ILE A 6 -48.25 -48.26 -60.38
CA ILE A 6 -47.18 -47.19 -60.41
C ILE A 6 -47.31 -46.08 -59.33
N LEU A 7 -46.50 -46.11 -58.27
CA LEU A 7 -45.15 -45.49 -58.06
C LEU A 7 -45.17 -43.95 -58.02
N ILE A 8 -44.60 -43.38 -56.94
CA ILE A 8 -43.91 -42.07 -56.77
C ILE A 8 -44.29 -41.46 -55.41
N CYS A 9 -43.35 -41.43 -54.47
CA CYS A 9 -42.88 -40.18 -53.84
C CYS A 9 -41.80 -40.47 -52.77
N LEU A 10 -40.62 -40.00 -53.13
CA LEU A 10 -39.39 -39.86 -52.38
C LEU A 10 -39.62 -39.08 -51.07
N ALA A 11 -39.26 -39.64 -49.91
CA ALA A 11 -39.26 -38.93 -48.64
C ALA A 11 -37.86 -38.35 -48.36
N VAL A 12 -37.81 -37.03 -48.33
CA VAL A 12 -36.69 -36.18 -47.92
C VAL A 12 -36.65 -36.13 -46.39
N ALA A 13 -35.46 -36.32 -45.80
CA ALA A 13 -35.11 -35.72 -44.51
C ALA A 13 -33.59 -35.51 -44.43
N LEU A 14 -33.16 -34.26 -44.66
CA LEU A 14 -31.88 -33.75 -44.18
C LEU A 14 -31.96 -33.60 -42.66
N SER A 15 -30.98 -34.08 -41.91
CA SER A 15 -30.61 -33.48 -40.63
C SER A 15 -29.09 -33.36 -40.51
N ALA A 16 -28.69 -32.16 -40.13
CA ALA A 16 -27.34 -31.65 -40.09
C ALA A 16 -26.66 -31.93 -38.74
N CYS A 17 -25.33 -31.79 -38.76
CA CYS A 17 -24.40 -31.88 -37.63
C CYS A 17 -24.86 -31.19 -36.34
N ALA A 18 -24.65 -31.89 -35.22
CA ALA A 18 -24.35 -31.27 -33.93
C ALA A 18 -23.19 -32.04 -33.27
N PRO A 19 -22.08 -31.38 -32.88
CA PRO A 19 -20.99 -32.00 -32.14
C PRO A 19 -21.34 -32.15 -30.65
N GLN A 20 -21.04 -33.33 -30.08
CA GLN A 20 -21.12 -33.61 -28.65
C GLN A 20 -19.93 -32.95 -27.92
N PRO A 21 -20.13 -32.23 -26.80
CA PRO A 21 -19.05 -31.81 -25.93
C PRO A 21 -18.74 -32.89 -24.88
N GLY A 22 -17.45 -33.14 -24.62
CA GLY A 22 -17.01 -33.62 -23.31
C GLY A 22 -16.33 -34.99 -23.21
N THR A 23 -15.30 -35.29 -24.02
CA THR A 23 -14.27 -36.28 -23.64
C THR A 23 -12.89 -35.83 -24.12
N GLY A 24 -12.25 -34.94 -23.35
CA GLY A 24 -10.84 -34.58 -23.48
C GLY A 24 -10.24 -34.39 -22.08
N PRO A 25 -8.92 -34.61 -21.89
CA PRO A 25 -8.27 -34.63 -20.56
C PRO A 25 -8.05 -33.25 -19.93
N GLU A 26 -8.63 -32.18 -20.49
CA GLU A 26 -8.65 -30.86 -19.88
C GLU A 26 -10.02 -30.66 -19.23
N ALA A 27 -10.19 -31.23 -18.03
CA ALA A 27 -11.37 -31.02 -17.23
C ALA A 27 -11.48 -29.53 -16.86
N GLU A 28 -12.55 -28.92 -17.33
CA GLU A 28 -12.98 -27.55 -17.05
C GLU A 28 -13.02 -27.33 -15.54
N VAL A 29 -12.12 -26.50 -15.02
CA VAL A 29 -12.11 -26.12 -13.60
C VAL A 29 -13.36 -25.27 -13.35
N PRO A 30 -14.31 -25.71 -12.52
CA PRO A 30 -15.51 -24.94 -12.27
C PRO A 30 -15.15 -23.58 -11.67
N THR A 31 -15.74 -22.54 -12.21
CA THR A 31 -15.57 -21.18 -11.68
C THR A 31 -16.34 -21.05 -10.37
N LEU A 32 -15.86 -20.19 -9.45
CA LEU A 32 -16.47 -19.99 -8.12
C LEU A 32 -17.96 -19.63 -8.17
N SER A 33 -18.44 -19.12 -9.30
CA SER A 33 -19.84 -18.80 -9.58
C SER A 33 -20.75 -20.03 -9.73
N GLN A 34 -20.17 -21.22 -9.92
CA GLN A 34 -20.88 -22.48 -10.18
C GLN A 34 -20.89 -23.42 -8.96
N LEU A 35 -20.34 -22.99 -7.84
CA LEU A 35 -20.42 -23.73 -6.57
C LEU A 35 -21.62 -23.19 -5.77
N ASP A 36 -22.70 -23.98 -5.71
CA ASP A 36 -23.76 -23.76 -4.72
C ASP A 36 -23.17 -23.97 -3.33
N MET A 37 -23.03 -22.89 -2.56
CA MET A 37 -22.62 -22.95 -1.17
C MET A 37 -23.83 -23.33 -0.31
N ASP A 38 -23.94 -24.61 0.03
CA ASP A 38 -24.87 -25.06 1.07
C ASP A 38 -24.52 -24.37 2.40
N SER A 39 -25.49 -23.61 2.93
CA SER A 39 -25.34 -22.76 4.12
C SER A 39 -25.21 -23.51 5.46
N ALA A 40 -24.84 -24.80 5.41
CA ALA A 40 -24.71 -25.67 6.58
C ALA A 40 -23.33 -26.35 6.74
N VAL A 41 -22.32 -25.98 5.94
CA VAL A 41 -20.97 -26.57 6.07
C VAL A 41 -20.05 -25.58 6.79
N GLY A 42 -20.15 -25.58 8.11
CA GLY A 42 -19.39 -24.69 8.99
C GLY A 42 -19.05 -25.32 10.32
N GLN A 43 -18.62 -26.59 10.33
CA GLN A 43 -18.02 -27.22 11.51
C GLN A 43 -16.95 -28.22 11.04
N ALA A 44 -15.70 -27.77 10.96
CA ALA A 44 -14.57 -28.68 10.85
C ALA A 44 -14.23 -29.19 12.25
N GLU A 45 -14.67 -30.40 12.57
CA GLU A 45 -14.21 -31.14 13.73
C GLU A 45 -12.75 -31.56 13.50
N ILE A 46 -11.86 -31.08 14.37
CA ILE A 46 -10.45 -31.44 14.37
C ILE A 46 -10.33 -32.83 15.02
N ALA A 47 -10.21 -33.87 14.20
CA ALA A 47 -9.81 -35.20 14.65
C ALA A 47 -8.31 -35.40 14.38
N ALA A 48 -7.52 -35.43 15.45
CA ALA A 48 -6.11 -35.80 15.42
C ALA A 48 -5.97 -37.33 15.41
N THR A 49 -5.16 -37.89 14.53
CA THR A 49 -4.59 -39.25 14.67
C THR A 49 -3.23 -39.31 13.93
N PRO A 50 -2.22 -40.03 14.46
CA PRO A 50 -0.81 -39.63 14.36
C PRO A 50 -0.03 -40.30 13.21
N ALA A 51 1.20 -39.80 13.07
CA ALA A 51 2.26 -40.15 12.13
C ALA A 51 2.55 -41.66 11.98
N ASP A 52 2.86 -42.09 10.74
CA ASP A 52 4.09 -42.83 10.47
C ASP A 52 4.39 -42.99 8.97
N THR A 53 5.69 -43.11 8.67
CA THR A 53 6.32 -43.72 7.46
C THR A 53 6.98 -42.80 6.42
N ALA A 54 8.26 -42.53 6.69
CA ALA A 54 9.46 -42.83 5.88
C ALA A 54 9.72 -42.22 4.49
N ASP A 55 10.83 -41.47 4.45
CA ASP A 55 11.95 -41.48 3.49
C ASP A 55 11.78 -42.15 2.10
N GLN A 56 12.04 -41.38 1.04
CA GLN A 56 13.18 -41.62 0.13
C GLN A 56 13.43 -40.38 -0.78
N PRO A 57 14.70 -40.05 -1.08
CA PRO A 57 15.10 -38.86 -1.85
C PRO A 57 15.30 -39.16 -3.34
N LEU A 58 15.14 -38.16 -4.20
CA LEU A 58 15.58 -38.21 -5.60
C LEU A 58 16.45 -36.98 -5.91
N SER A 59 17.73 -37.28 -6.18
CA SER A 59 18.80 -36.37 -6.58
C SER A 59 19.00 -36.38 -8.10
N ASP A 60 19.55 -35.27 -8.61
CA ASP A 60 20.39 -35.09 -9.81
C ASP A 60 19.72 -35.31 -11.20
N ALA A 61 19.98 -34.57 -12.29
CA ALA A 61 20.73 -33.38 -12.75
C ALA A 61 20.27 -33.21 -14.25
N PRO A 62 20.87 -32.44 -15.21
CA PRO A 62 21.92 -31.39 -15.22
C PRO A 62 21.36 -30.04 -15.81
N GLY A 63 21.99 -28.87 -15.69
CA GLY A 63 23.34 -28.51 -16.14
C GLY A 63 23.34 -28.06 -17.62
N VAL A 64 22.97 -26.80 -17.88
CA VAL A 64 23.27 -26.04 -19.12
C VAL A 64 23.53 -24.61 -18.63
N GLY A 65 24.73 -24.04 -18.66
CA GLY A 65 25.68 -23.99 -19.77
C GLY A 65 25.86 -22.49 -20.08
N GLY A 66 26.71 -21.82 -19.29
CA GLY A 66 26.99 -20.40 -19.46
C GLY A 66 27.80 -20.10 -20.73
N ARG A 67 27.61 -18.90 -21.27
CA ARG A 67 28.60 -18.22 -22.12
C ARG A 67 28.83 -16.80 -21.60
N PRO A 68 30.09 -16.33 -21.51
CA PRO A 68 30.40 -14.98 -21.04
C PRO A 68 30.12 -13.93 -22.13
N VAL A 69 29.66 -12.75 -21.73
CA VAL A 69 29.72 -11.53 -22.53
C VAL A 69 30.74 -10.61 -21.86
N GLU A 70 31.87 -10.40 -22.52
CA GLU A 70 32.91 -9.45 -22.13
C GLU A 70 32.48 -8.02 -22.53
N PRO A 71 32.81 -6.98 -21.74
CA PRO A 71 32.28 -5.64 -21.91
C PRO A 71 33.07 -4.84 -22.95
N GLU A 72 32.35 -4.13 -23.83
CA GLU A 72 32.94 -3.18 -24.77
C GLU A 72 33.16 -1.81 -24.12
N ALA A 73 34.33 -1.24 -24.42
CA ALA A 73 34.97 -0.14 -23.72
C ALA A 73 34.32 1.23 -23.93
N ALA A 74 34.54 2.08 -22.94
CA ALA A 74 34.25 3.52 -22.94
C ALA A 74 35.18 4.29 -23.90
N PRO A 75 34.74 5.47 -24.39
CA PRO A 75 35.64 6.59 -24.60
C PRO A 75 35.61 7.53 -23.40
N GLU A 76 36.77 7.70 -22.78
CA GLU A 76 37.09 8.76 -21.84
C GLU A 76 36.95 10.12 -22.54
N GLY A 77 36.12 11.01 -21.98
CA GLY A 77 35.98 12.40 -22.40
C GLY A 77 36.00 13.28 -21.17
N GLY A 78 37.11 13.99 -20.97
CA GLY A 78 37.45 14.68 -19.73
C GLY A 78 36.72 15.99 -19.42
N LEU A 79 37.24 16.65 -18.38
CA LEU A 79 36.80 17.81 -17.58
C LEU A 79 36.35 19.12 -18.29
N LEU A 80 35.88 19.10 -19.53
CA LEU A 80 35.45 20.31 -20.27
C LEU A 80 33.99 20.31 -20.76
N GLY A 81 33.16 19.35 -20.35
CA GLY A 81 31.72 19.32 -20.66
C GLY A 81 30.84 20.33 -19.91
N PHE A 82 31.39 21.04 -18.91
CA PHE A 82 30.62 21.90 -18.01
C PHE A 82 30.27 23.31 -18.55
N PHE A 83 30.73 23.68 -19.75
CA PHE A 83 30.48 25.02 -20.31
C PHE A 83 29.54 25.06 -21.52
N ARG A 84 29.04 23.92 -22.03
CA ARG A 84 28.15 23.91 -23.21
C ARG A 84 26.66 23.89 -22.89
N GLN A 85 26.25 23.66 -21.64
CA GLN A 85 24.83 23.65 -21.26
C GLN A 85 24.30 25.00 -20.77
N ARG A 86 25.15 26.04 -20.76
CA ARG A 86 24.75 27.41 -20.36
C ARG A 86 24.51 28.38 -21.53
N ALA A 87 24.49 27.88 -22.77
CA ALA A 87 24.33 28.69 -23.99
C ALA A 87 23.09 28.33 -24.84
N GLU A 88 22.20 27.46 -24.35
CA GLU A 88 20.87 27.23 -24.94
C GLU A 88 19.79 27.55 -23.89
N ALA A 89 19.75 28.83 -23.53
CA ALA A 89 18.63 29.45 -22.84
C ALA A 89 18.39 30.82 -23.49
N ALA A 90 17.57 30.87 -24.53
CA ALA A 90 16.84 32.08 -24.92
C ALA A 90 15.70 31.79 -25.94
N ALA A 91 14.50 32.25 -25.58
CA ALA A 91 13.24 32.39 -26.34
C ALA A 91 12.20 31.24 -26.25
N PRO A 92 10.89 31.55 -26.35
CA PRO A 92 10.12 32.56 -25.61
C PRO A 92 8.86 31.96 -24.91
N ALA A 93 8.12 32.81 -24.20
CA ALA A 93 6.96 32.48 -23.36
C ALA A 93 5.82 31.71 -24.07
N ALA A 94 5.30 30.69 -23.37
CA ALA A 94 4.16 29.86 -23.77
C ALA A 94 2.80 30.48 -23.33
N PRO A 95 1.69 30.18 -24.03
CA PRO A 95 0.38 30.79 -23.76
C PRO A 95 -0.35 30.15 -22.57
N GLU A 96 -1.12 30.98 -21.86
CA GLU A 96 -1.92 30.62 -20.69
C GLU A 96 -3.04 29.62 -21.01
N THR A 97 -3.08 28.54 -20.24
CA THR A 97 -4.05 27.45 -20.41
C THR A 97 -5.40 27.77 -19.77
N SER A 98 -6.46 27.13 -20.25
CA SER A 98 -7.84 27.26 -19.74
C SER A 98 -8.02 26.87 -18.27
N ALA A 99 -7.08 26.12 -17.69
CA ALA A 99 -7.07 25.75 -16.28
C ALA A 99 -6.70 26.92 -15.36
N ASP A 100 -5.89 27.87 -15.83
CA ASP A 100 -5.48 29.06 -15.05
C ASP A 100 -6.61 30.11 -15.01
N ARG A 101 -7.36 30.26 -16.11
CA ARG A 101 -8.58 31.10 -16.14
C ARG A 101 -9.70 30.58 -15.25
N ALA A 102 -9.79 29.26 -15.08
CA ALA A 102 -10.78 28.62 -14.20
C ALA A 102 -10.47 28.85 -12.71
N ARG A 103 -9.19 28.95 -12.33
CA ARG A 103 -8.77 29.26 -10.96
C ARG A 103 -9.09 30.70 -10.56
N ASP A 104 -8.85 31.64 -11.47
CA ASP A 104 -9.16 33.06 -11.22
C ASP A 104 -10.67 33.35 -11.13
N SER A 105 -11.49 32.61 -11.88
CA SER A 105 -12.95 32.77 -11.82
C SER A 105 -13.60 32.17 -10.57
N VAL A 106 -12.98 31.16 -9.96
CA VAL A 106 -13.39 30.63 -8.65
C VAL A 106 -12.98 31.57 -7.51
N LEU A 107 -11.82 32.24 -7.60
CA LEU A 107 -11.42 33.25 -6.61
C LEU A 107 -12.28 34.53 -6.67
N ALA A 108 -12.85 34.86 -7.84
CA ALA A 108 -13.70 36.02 -8.03
C ALA A 108 -15.15 35.84 -7.54
N SER A 109 -15.56 34.60 -7.23
CA SER A 109 -16.94 34.26 -6.84
C SER A 109 -17.13 34.02 -5.33
N LEU A 110 -16.08 34.21 -4.52
CA LEU A 110 -16.15 34.11 -3.06
C LEU A 110 -16.71 35.41 -2.44
N PRO A 111 -17.61 35.33 -1.43
CA PRO A 111 -18.12 36.50 -0.71
C PRO A 111 -17.00 37.32 -0.05
N ALA A 112 -17.17 38.65 -0.02
CA ALA A 112 -16.13 39.60 0.39
C ALA A 112 -15.60 39.44 1.84
N GLU A 113 -16.26 38.66 2.70
CA GLU A 113 -15.81 38.38 4.07
C GLU A 113 -14.72 37.31 4.21
N THR A 114 -14.34 36.59 3.13
CA THR A 114 -13.22 35.61 3.13
C THR A 114 -11.96 36.14 2.44
N ARG A 115 -11.88 37.43 2.10
CA ARG A 115 -10.66 38.03 1.54
C ARG A 115 -9.77 38.51 2.69
N ALA A 116 -8.96 37.61 3.23
CA ALA A 116 -7.92 37.95 4.21
C ALA A 116 -6.96 39.01 3.62
N GLN A 117 -6.88 40.17 4.27
CA GLN A 117 -5.93 41.22 3.93
C GLN A 117 -4.50 40.74 4.25
N PRO A 118 -3.54 40.84 3.31
CA PRO A 118 -2.14 40.60 3.64
C PRO A 118 -1.66 41.69 4.61
N ALA A 119 -1.19 41.27 5.79
CA ALA A 119 -0.53 42.13 6.75
C ALA A 119 0.76 42.71 6.15
N ALA A 120 1.00 44.00 6.38
CA ALA A 120 2.16 44.74 5.91
C ALA A 120 3.47 44.14 6.46
N PRO A 121 4.55 44.06 5.65
CA PRO A 121 5.85 43.60 6.12
C PRO A 121 6.56 44.67 6.96
N ALA A 122 7.05 44.27 8.14
CA ALA A 122 7.92 45.07 9.01
C ALA A 122 9.34 45.20 8.41
N PRO A 123 10.10 46.27 8.74
CA PRO A 123 11.34 46.60 8.04
C PRO A 123 12.47 45.62 8.34
N ALA A 124 13.19 45.24 7.28
CA ALA A 124 14.42 44.45 7.35
C ALA A 124 15.54 45.25 8.00
N ALA A 125 16.08 44.75 9.12
CA ALA A 125 17.34 45.22 9.67
C ALA A 125 18.50 44.61 8.88
N THR A 126 19.28 45.47 8.24
CA THR A 126 20.55 45.15 7.61
C THR A 126 21.62 44.89 8.68
N GLY A 127 22.10 43.65 8.76
CA GLY A 127 23.26 43.26 9.57
C GLY A 127 24.19 42.36 8.77
N GLY A 128 25.31 42.92 8.30
CA GLY A 128 26.34 42.17 7.60
C GLY A 128 27.11 41.24 8.53
N GLY A 129 27.42 40.04 8.04
CA GLY A 129 28.23 39.07 8.79
C GLY A 129 28.60 37.83 7.98
N GLY A 130 29.78 37.89 7.34
CA GLY A 130 30.74 36.80 7.09
C GLY A 130 30.29 35.45 6.53
N PHE A 131 30.95 35.03 5.46
CA PHE A 131 30.93 33.72 4.77
C PHE A 131 31.15 32.46 5.65
N LEU A 132 31.28 32.59 6.97
CA LEU A 132 31.52 31.49 7.91
C LEU A 132 30.36 31.22 8.88
N ALA A 133 29.25 31.97 8.81
CA ALA A 133 28.08 31.76 9.68
C ALA A 133 27.24 30.49 9.34
N GLY A 134 27.54 29.81 8.21
CA GLY A 134 26.80 28.64 7.74
C GLY A 134 27.31 27.28 8.24
N LEU A 135 28.40 27.22 9.03
CA LEU A 135 29.01 25.94 9.41
C LEU A 135 28.63 25.45 10.83
N LEU A 136 27.90 26.25 11.62
CA LEU A 136 27.56 25.91 13.02
C LEU A 136 26.08 26.18 13.39
N GLY A 137 25.22 26.43 12.40
CA GLY A 137 23.79 26.69 12.62
C GLY A 137 22.93 25.47 12.30
N GLY A 138 22.81 24.56 13.28
CA GLY A 138 21.79 23.52 13.25
C GLY A 138 20.39 24.11 13.41
N GLY A 139 19.40 23.45 12.82
CA GLY A 139 17.98 23.70 13.10
C GLY A 139 17.19 24.26 11.91
N GLY A 140 16.70 23.35 11.08
CA GLY A 140 15.75 23.69 10.03
C GLY A 140 15.16 22.45 9.34
N GLY A 141 15.10 21.32 10.05
CA GLY A 141 14.26 20.22 9.62
C GLY A 141 12.82 20.55 9.98
N ASN A 142 11.91 20.42 9.01
CA ASN A 142 10.49 20.23 9.29
C ASN A 142 10.37 18.98 10.17
N ALA A 143 10.41 19.18 11.49
CA ALA A 143 10.04 18.17 12.45
C ALA A 143 8.54 17.90 12.27
N PRO A 144 8.08 16.64 12.36
CA PRO A 144 6.66 16.34 12.28
C PRO A 144 5.95 17.15 13.37
N THR A 145 4.82 17.77 13.01
CA THR A 145 3.91 18.46 13.93
C THR A 145 3.87 17.74 15.26
N ALA A 146 4.19 18.46 16.35
CA ALA A 146 4.15 17.94 17.72
C ALA A 146 2.97 16.98 17.86
N GLN A 147 3.27 15.69 18.03
CA GLN A 147 2.25 14.66 18.15
C GLN A 147 1.44 15.04 19.39
N SER A 148 0.19 15.47 19.20
CA SER A 148 -0.67 15.92 20.29
C SER A 148 -0.83 14.78 21.27
N GLU A 149 -0.52 15.05 22.54
CA GLU A 149 -0.77 14.12 23.64
C GLU A 149 -2.25 14.23 24.05
N VAL A 150 -2.88 13.09 24.33
CA VAL A 150 -4.30 13.00 24.70
C VAL A 150 -4.46 12.28 26.02
N GLY A 151 -5.57 12.55 26.70
CA GLY A 151 -5.94 11.82 27.90
C GLY A 151 -6.45 10.40 27.59
N PRO A 152 -6.46 9.50 28.60
CA PRO A 152 -7.12 8.22 28.46
C PRO A 152 -8.60 8.43 28.15
N ASN A 153 -9.16 7.56 27.29
CA ASN A 153 -10.55 7.59 26.83
C ASN A 153 -10.97 8.81 25.98
N GLU A 154 -10.08 9.75 25.69
CA GLU A 154 -10.36 10.85 24.76
C GLU A 154 -10.57 10.31 23.33
N ALA A 155 -11.51 10.86 22.57
CA ALA A 155 -11.67 10.47 21.17
C ALA A 155 -10.64 11.23 20.32
N VAL A 156 -9.92 10.52 19.45
CA VAL A 156 -8.98 11.13 18.50
C VAL A 156 -9.67 11.25 17.15
N ALA A 157 -9.60 12.42 16.53
CA ALA A 157 -10.17 12.62 15.19
C ALA A 157 -9.63 11.58 14.20
N PHE A 158 -10.51 11.03 13.35
CA PHE A 158 -10.14 10.00 12.39
C PHE A 158 -8.98 10.46 11.48
N GLY A 159 -8.07 9.53 11.17
CA GLY A 159 -6.89 9.84 10.36
C GLY A 159 -5.72 10.44 11.15
N ARG A 160 -5.78 10.41 12.48
CA ARG A 160 -4.72 10.88 13.38
C ARG A 160 -4.34 9.79 14.36
N MET A 161 -3.09 9.81 14.78
CA MET A 161 -2.59 9.06 15.94
C MET A 161 -2.04 10.06 16.95
N ALA A 162 -2.61 10.06 18.14
CA ALA A 162 -2.19 10.88 19.26
C ALA A 162 -1.29 10.06 20.21
N ARG A 163 -0.45 10.75 20.99
CA ARG A 163 0.36 10.07 22.03
C ARG A 163 -0.48 9.92 23.30
N LEU A 164 -0.38 8.76 23.93
CA LEU A 164 -0.89 8.51 25.27
C LEU A 164 0.27 8.02 26.14
N CYS A 165 0.75 8.86 27.03
CA CYS A 165 1.90 8.59 27.89
C CYS A 165 1.46 8.34 29.34
N GLY A 166 2.27 7.59 30.09
CA GLY A 166 2.06 7.40 31.54
C GLY A 166 0.84 6.55 31.92
N VAL A 167 0.23 5.84 30.96
CA VAL A 167 -0.95 4.99 31.18
C VAL A 167 -0.62 3.54 30.83
N ASP A 168 -1.04 2.62 31.69
CA ASP A 168 -1.02 1.19 31.40
C ASP A 168 -2.21 0.83 30.47
N VAL A 169 -1.92 0.71 29.18
CA VAL A 169 -2.92 0.37 28.15
C VAL A 169 -3.62 -0.97 28.43
N GLY A 170 -2.94 -1.92 29.08
CA GLY A 170 -3.55 -3.21 29.42
C GLY A 170 -4.71 -3.12 30.42
N ARG A 171 -4.85 -1.97 31.10
CA ARG A 171 -6.00 -1.67 31.96
C ARG A 171 -7.14 -0.96 31.24
N LEU A 172 -6.90 -0.44 30.03
CA LEU A 172 -7.88 0.29 29.23
C LEU A 172 -8.48 -0.58 28.12
N ALA A 173 -7.70 -1.52 27.58
CA ALA A 173 -8.03 -2.25 26.38
C ALA A 173 -7.45 -3.65 26.38
N THR A 174 -8.02 -4.52 25.55
CA THR A 174 -7.55 -5.89 25.37
C THR A 174 -6.56 -5.94 24.21
N ALA A 175 -5.40 -6.57 24.41
CA ALA A 175 -4.48 -6.85 23.31
C ALA A 175 -5.10 -7.89 22.38
N ILE A 176 -5.30 -7.54 21.10
CA ILE A 176 -5.92 -8.43 20.12
C ILE A 176 -4.93 -8.98 19.10
N GLU A 177 -3.81 -8.29 18.88
CA GLU A 177 -2.81 -8.67 17.90
C GLU A 177 -1.41 -8.23 18.35
N THR A 178 -0.40 -9.03 18.03
CA THR A 178 1.01 -8.71 18.29
C THR A 178 1.82 -9.00 17.04
N HIS A 179 2.63 -8.02 16.61
CA HIS A 179 3.60 -8.17 15.54
C HIS A 179 4.96 -7.65 16.02
N GLN A 180 5.88 -8.58 16.29
CA GLN A 180 7.22 -8.26 16.79
C GLN A 180 7.15 -7.41 18.07
N ARG A 181 7.65 -6.17 18.01
CA ARG A 181 7.61 -5.21 19.13
C ARG A 181 6.27 -4.49 19.28
N TYR A 182 5.43 -4.49 18.25
CA TYR A 182 4.17 -3.76 18.24
C TYR A 182 3.03 -4.64 18.74
N ARG A 183 2.13 -4.03 19.51
CA ARG A 183 0.92 -4.69 19.98
C ARG A 183 -0.28 -3.78 19.80
N LEU A 184 -1.33 -4.31 19.19
CA LEU A 184 -2.58 -3.64 18.94
C LEU A 184 -3.58 -4.01 20.03
N TYR A 185 -4.26 -2.99 20.55
CA TYR A 185 -5.27 -3.13 21.58
C TYR A 185 -6.59 -2.51 21.14
N ASP A 186 -7.67 -3.15 21.55
CA ASP A 186 -9.04 -2.76 21.30
C ASP A 186 -9.79 -2.62 22.65
N THR A 187 -10.42 -1.47 22.86
CA THR A 187 -11.28 -1.20 24.03
C THR A 187 -12.55 -2.04 24.07
N ALA A 188 -13.08 -2.48 22.93
CA ALA A 188 -14.27 -3.32 22.85
C ALA A 188 -14.19 -4.32 21.67
N PRO A 189 -13.40 -5.41 21.82
CA PRO A 189 -13.31 -6.46 20.81
C PRO A 189 -14.68 -7.04 20.44
N GLY A 190 -14.88 -7.29 19.14
CA GLY A 190 -16.14 -7.82 18.61
C GLY A 190 -17.21 -6.77 18.31
N GLN A 191 -16.99 -5.51 18.68
CA GLN A 191 -17.89 -4.41 18.32
C GLN A 191 -17.59 -3.85 16.93
N THR A 192 -18.60 -3.24 16.32
CA THR A 192 -18.53 -2.62 14.99
C THR A 192 -18.58 -1.09 15.03
N SER A 193 -18.92 -0.48 16.17
CA SER A 193 -18.93 0.97 16.35
C SER A 193 -17.52 1.55 16.49
N PRO A 194 -17.29 2.80 16.07
CA PRO A 194 -16.04 3.51 16.35
C PRO A 194 -15.73 3.55 17.84
N ARG A 195 -14.49 3.26 18.19
CA ARG A 195 -13.99 3.18 19.57
C ARG A 195 -12.49 3.45 19.61
N ASN A 196 -11.94 3.53 20.81
CA ASN A 196 -10.52 3.77 20.96
C ASN A 196 -9.71 2.49 20.74
N TRP A 197 -8.59 2.70 20.06
CA TRP A 197 -7.57 1.71 19.76
C TRP A 197 -6.24 2.24 20.25
N TYR A 198 -5.35 1.31 20.58
CA TYR A 198 -4.00 1.65 21.04
C TYR A 198 -2.97 0.76 20.37
N ILE A 199 -1.84 1.35 20.03
CA ILE A 199 -0.64 0.60 19.65
C ILE A 199 0.46 0.92 20.66
N THR A 200 1.10 -0.11 21.20
CA THR A 200 2.31 0.01 22.02
C THR A 200 3.53 -0.51 21.27
N GLY A 201 4.73 -0.26 21.80
CA GLY A 201 5.99 -0.72 21.22
C GLY A 201 6.90 0.38 20.70
N PHE A 202 6.52 1.65 20.91
CA PHE A 202 7.27 2.83 20.48
C PHE A 202 8.45 3.14 21.40
N ASP A 203 9.50 3.76 20.85
CA ASP A 203 10.75 4.07 21.56
C ASP A 203 10.57 5.13 22.65
N ASP A 204 9.57 6.00 22.49
CA ASP A 204 9.24 7.02 23.49
C ASP A 204 8.43 6.49 24.68
N GLY A 205 8.14 5.19 24.70
CA GLY A 205 7.37 4.53 25.77
C GLY A 205 5.89 4.90 25.80
N CYS A 206 5.40 5.71 24.86
CA CYS A 206 4.02 6.14 24.81
C CYS A 206 3.22 5.31 23.81
N ALA A 207 1.98 4.99 24.17
CA ALA A 207 1.06 4.37 23.23
C ALA A 207 0.66 5.38 22.15
N ARG A 208 0.29 4.88 20.97
CA ARG A 208 -0.40 5.66 19.95
C ARG A 208 -1.88 5.33 20.01
N GLN A 209 -2.69 6.34 20.31
CA GLN A 209 -4.13 6.27 20.43
C GLN A 209 -4.79 6.80 19.16
N PHE A 210 -5.84 6.13 18.72
CA PHE A 210 -6.68 6.57 17.60
C PHE A 210 -8.10 6.02 17.77
N THR A 211 -9.07 6.62 17.07
CA THR A 211 -10.47 6.19 17.10
C THR A 211 -10.89 5.64 15.75
N ALA A 212 -11.48 4.45 15.73
CA ALA A 212 -11.84 3.73 14.51
C ALA A 212 -12.85 2.61 14.78
N ALA A 213 -13.52 2.15 13.72
CA ALA A 213 -14.39 0.96 13.79
C ALA A 213 -13.60 -0.35 13.72
N LEU A 214 -12.48 -0.38 12.99
CA LEU A 214 -11.60 -1.53 12.86
C LEU A 214 -10.16 -1.09 12.63
N ALA A 215 -9.21 -1.80 13.22
CA ALA A 215 -7.78 -1.66 12.95
C ALA A 215 -7.15 -3.04 12.78
N LEU A 216 -6.21 -3.16 11.84
CA LEU A 216 -5.52 -4.41 11.52
C LEU A 216 -4.04 -4.12 11.30
N PHE A 217 -3.18 -5.05 11.70
CA PHE A 217 -1.81 -5.06 11.19
C PHE A 217 -1.74 -5.69 9.79
N GLY A 218 -0.86 -5.14 8.97
CA GLY A 218 -0.43 -5.69 7.69
C GLY A 218 1.07 -5.94 7.74
N THR A 219 1.50 -7.16 7.39
CA THR A 219 2.92 -7.51 7.36
C THR A 219 3.62 -6.83 6.19
N VAL A 220 4.95 -6.74 6.28
CA VAL A 220 5.76 -6.22 5.17
C VAL A 220 5.66 -7.14 3.95
N GLU A 221 5.54 -8.44 4.18
CA GLU A 221 5.35 -9.43 3.13
C GLU A 221 4.08 -9.18 2.32
N THR A 222 2.93 -9.05 2.98
CA THR A 222 1.65 -8.76 2.30
C THR A 222 1.75 -7.47 1.49
N HIS A 223 2.39 -6.44 2.05
CA HIS A 223 2.60 -5.19 1.32
C HIS A 223 3.48 -5.37 0.07
N GLU A 224 4.58 -6.13 0.13
CA GLU A 224 5.42 -6.40 -1.04
C GLU A 224 4.68 -7.22 -2.10
N SER A 225 3.90 -8.23 -1.70
CA SER A 225 3.10 -9.04 -2.63
C SER A 225 2.11 -8.18 -3.41
N LEU A 226 1.47 -7.21 -2.76
CA LEU A 226 0.58 -6.26 -3.43
C LEU A 226 1.36 -5.28 -4.32
N ARG A 227 2.46 -4.73 -3.81
CA ARG A 227 3.21 -3.65 -4.48
C ARG A 227 4.08 -4.10 -5.65
N TYR A 228 4.49 -5.37 -5.67
CA TYR A 228 5.34 -5.93 -6.74
C TYR A 228 4.67 -7.11 -7.46
N GLY A 229 3.42 -7.44 -7.11
CA GLY A 229 2.62 -8.45 -7.80
C GLY A 229 2.01 -7.94 -9.11
N ALA A 230 1.18 -8.79 -9.72
CA ALA A 230 0.59 -8.56 -11.05
C ALA A 230 -0.26 -7.28 -11.15
N ALA A 231 -0.85 -6.82 -10.05
CA ALA A 231 -1.69 -5.61 -9.99
C ALA A 231 -0.92 -4.34 -9.57
N SER A 232 0.41 -4.36 -9.56
CA SER A 232 1.22 -3.27 -9.00
C SER A 232 1.14 -1.93 -9.74
N SER A 233 0.88 -1.94 -11.06
CA SER A 233 0.88 -0.74 -11.90
C SER A 233 -0.24 0.24 -11.56
N ASP A 234 -1.32 -0.25 -11.00
CA ASP A 234 -2.56 0.51 -10.82
C ASP A 234 -2.70 1.08 -9.41
N LEU A 235 -1.78 0.71 -8.51
CA LEU A 235 -1.80 1.16 -7.13
C LEU A 235 -1.19 2.57 -7.04
N PRO A 236 -1.95 3.58 -6.57
CA PRO A 236 -1.41 4.92 -6.37
C PRO A 236 -0.26 4.86 -5.35
N MET A 237 0.66 5.82 -5.49
CA MET A 237 1.78 6.00 -4.58
C MET A 237 1.35 6.87 -3.41
N THR A 238 1.37 6.34 -2.18
CA THR A 238 1.01 7.09 -0.97
C THR A 238 2.22 7.59 -0.18
N ALA A 239 1.98 8.38 0.87
CA ALA A 239 3.02 8.77 1.82
C ALA A 239 3.58 7.54 2.56
N THR A 240 2.72 6.60 2.94
CA THR A 240 3.11 5.32 3.56
C THR A 240 3.95 4.48 2.62
N ASP A 241 3.58 4.38 1.33
CA ASP A 241 4.40 3.68 0.32
C ASP A 241 5.79 4.32 0.17
N SER A 242 5.85 5.65 0.21
CA SER A 242 7.10 6.39 0.03
C SER A 242 8.03 6.14 1.20
N ALA A 243 7.52 6.25 2.43
CA ALA A 243 8.27 5.93 3.65
C ALA A 243 8.73 4.47 3.67
N TYR A 244 7.86 3.54 3.25
CA TYR A 244 8.22 2.14 3.11
C TYR A 244 9.38 1.92 2.14
N LYS A 245 9.28 2.44 0.91
CA LYS A 245 10.34 2.27 -0.11
C LYS A 245 11.67 2.85 0.34
N ASP A 246 11.63 3.97 1.07
CA ASP A 246 12.80 4.62 1.65
C ASP A 246 13.47 3.71 2.68
N VAL A 247 12.71 3.21 3.66
CA VAL A 247 13.20 2.26 4.67
C VAL A 247 13.71 0.97 4.03
N LYS A 248 12.90 0.35 3.16
CA LYS A 248 13.22 -0.88 2.44
C LYS A 248 14.54 -0.75 1.68
N SER A 249 14.75 0.37 0.95
CA SER A 249 16.00 0.57 0.20
C SER A 249 17.25 0.53 1.10
N ARG A 250 17.15 1.03 2.34
CA ARG A 250 18.25 1.03 3.32
C ARG A 250 18.45 -0.34 3.96
N VAL A 251 17.37 -1.00 4.38
CA VAL A 251 17.43 -2.30 5.08
C VAL A 251 17.80 -3.43 4.11
N CYS A 252 17.17 -3.44 2.94
CA CYS A 252 17.33 -4.50 1.95
C CYS A 252 18.51 -4.25 1.00
N ARG A 253 18.98 -3.00 0.86
CA ARG A 253 20.02 -2.57 -0.10
C ARG A 253 19.63 -2.84 -1.57
N VAL A 254 18.37 -2.53 -1.89
CA VAL A 254 17.80 -2.62 -3.24
C VAL A 254 17.32 -1.25 -3.70
N GLY A 255 17.11 -1.09 -5.01
CA GLY A 255 16.48 0.12 -5.55
C GLY A 255 15.07 0.32 -4.99
N ARG A 256 14.60 1.58 -4.91
CA ARG A 256 13.27 1.92 -4.37
C ARG A 256 12.13 1.14 -5.04
N ASN A 257 12.25 0.85 -6.34
CA ASN A 257 11.23 0.15 -7.14
C ASN A 257 11.47 -1.36 -7.28
N ALA A 258 12.43 -1.94 -6.57
CA ALA A 258 12.72 -3.38 -6.62
C ALA A 258 12.25 -4.07 -5.32
N PRO A 259 11.76 -5.33 -5.36
CA PRO A 259 11.38 -6.07 -4.16
C PRO A 259 12.58 -6.28 -3.22
N CYS A 260 12.32 -6.47 -1.91
CA CYS A 260 13.36 -6.61 -0.90
C CYS A 260 14.14 -7.95 -1.01
N GLY A 261 13.48 -9.01 -1.48
CA GLY A 261 14.07 -10.34 -1.63
C GLY A 261 14.47 -10.97 -0.29
N ALA A 262 15.65 -11.59 -0.22
CA ALA A 262 16.08 -12.39 0.94
C ALA A 262 16.18 -11.61 2.28
N ARG A 263 16.13 -10.28 2.27
CA ARG A 263 16.17 -9.44 3.48
C ARG A 263 14.79 -9.04 4.00
N LEU A 264 13.71 -9.54 3.40
CA LEU A 264 12.34 -9.20 3.78
C LEU A 264 12.06 -9.52 5.25
N ALA A 265 12.46 -10.71 5.70
CA ALA A 265 12.33 -11.12 7.10
C ALA A 265 13.10 -10.22 8.08
N ARG A 266 14.16 -9.53 7.63
CA ARG A 266 14.87 -8.54 8.46
C ARG A 266 14.05 -7.26 8.59
N LEU A 267 13.46 -6.79 7.49
CA LEU A 267 12.62 -5.59 7.47
C LEU A 267 11.33 -5.79 8.28
N ASP A 268 10.73 -6.98 8.20
CA ASP A 268 9.50 -7.32 8.91
C ASP A 268 9.66 -7.34 10.45
N ARG A 269 10.86 -7.68 10.97
CA ARG A 269 11.16 -7.64 12.42
C ARG A 269 10.98 -6.28 13.07
N THR A 270 11.16 -5.23 12.28
CA THR A 270 11.21 -3.85 12.76
C THR A 270 10.06 -3.02 12.24
N SER A 271 9.19 -3.58 11.40
CA SER A 271 8.22 -2.78 10.65
C SER A 271 6.90 -3.49 10.48
N VAL A 272 5.82 -2.71 10.48
CA VAL A 272 4.46 -3.20 10.26
C VAL A 272 3.61 -2.08 9.67
N PHE A 273 2.65 -2.46 8.84
CA PHE A 273 1.61 -1.55 8.38
C PHE A 273 0.41 -1.63 9.33
N VAL A 274 -0.30 -0.53 9.46
CA VAL A 274 -1.58 -0.48 10.18
C VAL A 274 -2.61 0.06 9.22
N THR A 275 -3.69 -0.67 9.01
CA THR A 275 -4.85 -0.18 8.26
C THR A 275 -5.99 0.04 9.24
N VAL A 276 -6.59 1.22 9.19
CA VAL A 276 -7.59 1.71 10.14
C VAL A 276 -8.82 2.18 9.38
N TYR A 277 -9.97 1.57 9.65
CA TYR A 277 -11.23 1.86 8.98
C TYR A 277 -12.13 2.75 9.85
N GLU A 278 -12.69 3.80 9.24
CA GLU A 278 -13.57 4.74 9.93
C GLU A 278 -14.88 4.08 10.38
N SER A 279 -15.44 3.21 9.54
CA SER A 279 -16.72 2.54 9.74
C SER A 279 -16.64 1.05 9.39
N PHE A 280 -17.58 0.27 9.92
CA PHE A 280 -17.73 -1.15 9.60
C PHE A 280 -18.68 -1.32 8.40
N GLY A 281 -18.42 -2.32 7.54
CA GLY A 281 -19.30 -2.64 6.40
C GLY A 281 -19.10 -1.78 5.14
N GLY A 282 -18.06 -0.95 5.09
CA GLY A 282 -17.67 -0.22 3.89
C GLY A 282 -16.25 0.35 4.01
N ALA A 283 -15.53 0.44 2.89
CA ALA A 283 -14.22 1.07 2.80
C ALA A 283 -14.31 2.46 2.17
N ALA A 284 -15.30 3.29 2.58
CA ALA A 284 -15.44 4.64 2.03
C ALA A 284 -14.24 5.53 2.39
N ARG A 285 -13.68 5.33 3.58
CA ARG A 285 -12.51 6.04 4.07
C ARG A 285 -11.69 5.17 5.02
N TRP A 286 -10.38 5.16 4.82
CA TRP A 286 -9.45 4.43 5.67
C TRP A 286 -8.14 5.21 5.83
N MET A 287 -7.42 4.93 6.91
CA MET A 287 -6.09 5.46 7.19
C MET A 287 -5.09 4.31 7.11
N ASN A 288 -3.94 4.56 6.47
CA ASN A 288 -2.78 3.68 6.54
C ASN A 288 -1.70 4.35 7.37
N ALA A 289 -1.00 3.56 8.18
CA ALA A 289 0.22 3.99 8.85
C ALA A 289 1.32 2.96 8.60
N PHE A 290 2.56 3.43 8.46
CA PHE A 290 3.74 2.58 8.45
C PHE A 290 4.53 2.82 9.73
N LEU A 291 4.66 1.77 10.53
CA LEU A 291 5.46 1.79 11.74
C LEU A 291 6.81 1.15 11.45
N HIS A 292 7.87 1.78 11.91
CA HIS A 292 9.23 1.29 11.73
C HIS A 292 10.12 1.68 12.91
N ASP A 293 10.90 0.74 13.41
CA ASP A 293 11.92 0.96 14.46
C ASP A 293 11.40 1.75 15.67
N GLY A 294 10.19 1.44 16.12
CA GLY A 294 9.60 2.09 17.31
C GLY A 294 9.05 3.49 17.06
N ASP A 295 8.83 3.90 15.81
CA ASP A 295 8.20 5.17 15.45
C ASP A 295 7.10 5.00 14.39
N VAL A 296 6.28 6.05 14.23
CA VAL A 296 5.32 6.20 13.12
C VAL A 296 6.04 6.89 11.97
N ALA A 297 6.49 6.12 10.98
CA ALA A 297 7.27 6.64 9.86
C ALA A 297 6.43 7.46 8.87
N ALA A 298 5.17 7.08 8.66
CA ALA A 298 4.22 7.82 7.83
C ALA A 298 2.78 7.46 8.15
N ILE A 299 1.87 8.38 7.81
CA ILE A 299 0.42 8.18 7.80
C ILE A 299 -0.13 8.75 6.49
N ASP A 300 -1.09 8.07 5.88
CA ASP A 300 -1.98 8.62 4.85
C ASP A 300 -3.44 8.26 5.10
N ILE A 301 -4.32 8.99 4.43
CA ILE A 301 -5.76 8.74 4.41
C ILE A 301 -6.16 8.53 2.96
N ALA A 302 -6.92 7.47 2.73
CA ALA A 302 -7.52 7.15 1.45
C ALA A 302 -9.04 7.13 1.58
N SER A 303 -9.70 7.34 0.45
CA SER A 303 -11.15 7.28 0.30
C SER A 303 -11.51 6.82 -1.10
N ASN A 304 -12.66 6.16 -1.23
CA ASN A 304 -13.24 5.75 -2.51
C ASN A 304 -14.27 6.76 -3.01
#